data_AF-A0A3P1ZDE8-F1
#
_entry.id   AF-A0A3P1ZDE8-F1
#
_cell.length_a   1.000
_cell.length_b   1.000
_cell.length_c   1.000
_cell.angle_alpha   90.00
_cell.angle_beta   90.00
_cell.angle_gamma   90.00
#
_symmetry.space_group_name_H-M   'P 1'
#
loop_
_entity.id
_entity.type
_entity.pdbx_description
1 polymer ?
#
loop_
_entity_poly.entity_id
_entity_poly.type
_entity_poly.pdbx_seq_one_letter_code
_entity_poly.pdbx_strand_id
1 'polypeptide(L)'
;MYRPLVFLLLASSSLLSAWGQKEAVAAEPRPLVERYASLLARPKSYSCLKRTGEIVIDGRLDEPDWQRAPHTEPFEDIEGGNKPKPKFATTAQMLWDADYFYVAATLEEPDVVGRLQMRDTIIWKENDFEVFIDPDGDGIDYYEFEVNARNTMMDLMMTHPYRSGGSFIMPWDCSGLRHAVHVEGTLNCFSDTDRGWTVEMAIPVRALRKNFGYTQGLTEGEGHWRVNFSRVQWLRAGGPEENWVWSPTGRIDIHMPERWAYVSFERDLDDCTGGIISPDDNLAWAMFYAQKDYHAAHGRFAATLEQLGLTDADRATLGEGGRIEMEAVSSKFEIRITPTEGRITTLDERGHLQHIEKSKP
;
A
#
# COMPACT_ATOMS: atom_id res chain seq x y z
N MET A 1 -62.67 -34.11 -13.15
CA MET A 1 -64.14 -34.03 -12.96
C MET A 1 -64.39 -33.70 -11.49
N TYR A 2 -65.19 -32.65 -11.22
CA TYR A 2 -65.76 -32.22 -9.92
C TYR A 2 -64.85 -31.71 -8.76
N ARG A 3 -64.55 -30.40 -8.78
CA ARG A 3 -65.03 -29.27 -7.92
C ARG A 3 -65.31 -29.45 -6.39
N PRO A 4 -65.35 -28.36 -5.58
CA PRO A 4 -64.54 -28.10 -4.38
C PRO A 4 -65.36 -27.90 -3.08
N LEU A 5 -64.72 -27.69 -1.93
CA LEU A 5 -65.31 -27.04 -0.73
C LEU A 5 -64.17 -26.53 0.18
N VAL A 6 -64.25 -25.48 1.01
CA VAL A 6 -65.04 -24.24 1.16
C VAL A 6 -64.28 -23.49 2.28
N PHE A 7 -64.27 -22.16 2.20
CA PHE A 7 -63.72 -21.24 3.22
C PHE A 7 -64.38 -21.42 4.59
N LEU A 8 -63.59 -21.28 5.67
CA LEU A 8 -64.09 -20.76 6.94
C LEU A 8 -63.03 -19.86 7.61
N LEU A 9 -63.39 -18.58 7.69
CA LEU A 9 -62.75 -17.55 8.50
C LEU A 9 -62.97 -17.85 9.99
N LEU A 10 -61.91 -17.76 10.79
CA LEU A 10 -62.02 -17.49 12.23
C LEU A 10 -61.13 -16.30 12.56
N ALA A 11 -61.78 -15.22 12.98
CA ALA A 11 -61.16 -14.05 13.55
C ALA A 11 -60.61 -14.39 14.94
N SER A 12 -59.34 -14.06 15.19
CA SER A 12 -58.78 -14.01 16.53
C SER A 12 -58.39 -12.57 16.87
N SER A 13 -58.93 -12.12 17.99
CA SER A 13 -58.80 -10.82 18.62
C SER A 13 -57.36 -10.47 18.98
N SER A 14 -56.86 -9.34 18.50
CA SER A 14 -55.60 -8.74 18.91
C SER A 14 -55.74 -8.07 20.28
N LEU A 15 -55.12 -8.65 21.31
CA LEU A 15 -54.81 -7.97 22.57
C LEU A 15 -53.64 -7.01 22.30
N LEU A 16 -53.87 -5.70 22.40
CA LEU A 16 -52.81 -4.70 22.44
C LEU A 16 -52.06 -4.83 23.78
N SER A 17 -50.85 -5.37 23.76
CA SER A 17 -49.87 -5.15 24.83
C SER A 17 -49.14 -3.85 24.55
N ALA A 18 -49.41 -2.82 25.37
CA ALA A 18 -48.65 -1.59 25.42
C ALA A 18 -47.24 -1.89 25.97
N TRP A 19 -46.28 -2.10 25.07
CA TRP A 19 -44.86 -2.09 25.39
C TRP A 19 -44.32 -0.72 25.02
N GLY A 20 -43.80 -0.01 26.03
CA GLY A 20 -43.22 1.31 25.85
C GLY A 20 -42.09 1.29 24.81
N GLN A 21 -42.21 2.16 23.82
CA GLN A 21 -41.08 2.53 22.96
C GLN A 21 -40.04 3.20 23.84
N LYS A 22 -39.01 2.47 24.26
CA LYS A 22 -37.71 3.10 24.49
C LYS A 22 -37.25 3.54 23.11
N GLU A 23 -37.29 4.84 22.85
CA GLU A 23 -36.56 5.42 21.73
C GLU A 23 -35.12 4.91 21.82
N ALA A 24 -34.73 4.08 20.85
CA ALA A 24 -33.33 3.76 20.66
C ALA A 24 -32.66 5.08 20.28
N VAL A 25 -31.91 5.68 21.20
CA VAL A 25 -31.00 6.77 20.87
C VAL A 25 -30.08 6.20 19.80
N ALA A 26 -30.23 6.69 18.56
CA ALA A 26 -29.34 6.29 17.48
C ALA A 26 -27.92 6.59 17.95
N ALA A 27 -27.06 5.57 17.98
CA ALA A 27 -25.65 5.78 18.28
C ALA A 27 -25.12 6.85 17.32
N GLU A 28 -24.36 7.81 17.84
CA GLU A 28 -23.74 8.81 16.98
C GLU A 28 -22.91 8.12 15.89
N PRO A 29 -22.92 8.63 14.65
CA PRO A 29 -22.16 8.04 13.58
C PRO A 29 -20.69 8.00 13.96
N ARG A 30 -20.05 6.85 13.72
CA ARG A 30 -18.62 6.66 13.98
C ARG A 30 -17.81 7.67 13.12
N PRO A 31 -16.85 8.41 13.70
CA PRO A 31 -16.01 9.36 12.96
C PRO A 31 -15.30 8.70 11.78
N LEU A 32 -15.07 9.47 10.69
CA LEU A 32 -14.44 8.96 9.47
C LEU A 32 -13.05 8.41 9.74
N VAL A 33 -12.22 9.14 10.49
CA VAL A 33 -10.86 8.69 10.82
C VAL A 33 -10.88 7.35 11.56
N GLU A 34 -11.87 7.13 12.42
CA GLU A 34 -12.02 5.88 13.16
C GLU A 34 -12.58 4.74 12.29
N ARG A 35 -13.53 5.06 11.41
CA ARG A 35 -14.11 4.12 10.44
C ARG A 35 -13.04 3.58 9.47
N TYR A 36 -12.10 4.42 9.07
CA TYR A 36 -11.02 4.09 8.13
C TYR A 36 -9.67 3.84 8.81
N ALA A 37 -9.62 3.65 10.13
CA ALA A 37 -8.37 3.56 10.89
C ALA A 37 -7.39 2.49 10.37
N SER A 38 -7.87 1.35 9.85
CA SER A 38 -6.99 0.31 9.29
C SER A 38 -6.23 0.81 8.05
N LEU A 39 -6.83 1.70 7.28
CA LEU A 39 -6.24 2.35 6.11
C LEU A 39 -5.44 3.59 6.45
N LEU A 40 -5.38 3.99 7.73
CA LEU A 40 -4.66 5.19 8.18
C LEU A 40 -3.53 4.81 9.12
N ALA A 41 -3.17 3.53 9.15
CA ALA A 41 -2.00 3.06 9.86
C ALA A 41 -0.76 3.82 9.38
N ARG A 42 0.10 4.20 10.33
CA ARG A 42 1.32 4.94 10.05
C ARG A 42 2.21 4.10 9.12
N PRO A 43 2.57 4.59 7.92
CA PRO A 43 3.49 3.88 7.05
C PRO A 43 4.86 3.75 7.72
N LYS A 44 5.55 2.65 7.42
CA LYS A 44 6.90 2.40 7.95
C LYS A 44 7.92 3.40 7.37
N SER A 45 9.12 3.42 7.93
CA SER A 45 10.21 4.29 7.48
C SER A 45 11.53 3.54 7.47
N TYR A 46 12.44 3.91 6.57
CA TYR A 46 13.75 3.27 6.45
C TYR A 46 14.84 4.24 6.00
N SER A 47 15.96 4.25 6.71
CA SER A 47 17.17 4.97 6.32
C SER A 47 17.98 4.11 5.36
N CYS A 48 17.88 4.41 4.06
CA CYS A 48 18.64 3.76 3.02
C CYS A 48 20.08 4.27 3.06
N LEU A 49 21.01 3.37 3.39
CA LEU A 49 22.42 3.74 3.54
C LEU A 49 23.12 3.79 2.19
N LYS A 50 24.00 4.78 2.05
CA LYS A 50 24.89 4.85 0.90
C LYS A 50 25.89 3.68 0.96
N ARG A 51 26.02 2.93 -0.14
CA ARG A 51 27.07 1.90 -0.24
C ARG A 51 28.46 2.53 -0.24
N THR A 52 29.45 1.78 0.22
CA THR A 52 30.85 2.25 0.30
C THR A 52 31.82 1.36 -0.49
N GLY A 53 31.48 0.09 -0.66
CA GLY A 53 32.17 -0.89 -1.48
C GLY A 53 31.39 -1.23 -2.74
N GLU A 54 31.92 -2.16 -3.52
CA GLU A 54 31.22 -2.75 -4.66
C GLU A 54 30.12 -3.69 -4.16
N ILE A 55 28.99 -3.73 -4.87
CA ILE A 55 27.91 -4.71 -4.68
C ILE A 55 27.87 -5.58 -5.92
N VAL A 56 28.09 -6.89 -5.75
CA VAL A 56 28.10 -7.85 -6.85
C VAL A 56 26.75 -8.55 -6.87
N ILE A 57 25.92 -8.24 -7.86
CA ILE A 57 24.56 -8.78 -7.96
C ILE A 57 24.60 -10.27 -8.34
N ASP A 58 24.73 -11.15 -7.34
CA ASP A 58 24.78 -12.60 -7.47
C ASP A 58 23.76 -13.34 -6.58
N GLY A 59 22.99 -12.58 -5.80
CA GLY A 59 21.93 -13.07 -4.92
C GLY A 59 22.44 -13.41 -3.53
N ARG A 60 23.75 -13.37 -3.26
CA ARG A 60 24.33 -13.57 -1.93
C ARG A 60 24.50 -12.22 -1.26
N LEU A 61 24.10 -12.13 0.01
CA LEU A 61 24.13 -10.88 0.77
C LEU A 61 25.37 -10.81 1.67
N ASP A 62 26.54 -11.22 1.16
CA ASP A 62 27.75 -11.38 1.97
C ASP A 62 28.67 -10.15 1.97
N GLU A 63 28.37 -9.14 1.16
CA GLU A 63 29.11 -7.89 1.12
C GLU A 63 29.03 -7.11 2.44
N PRO A 64 30.12 -6.44 2.86
CA PRO A 64 30.14 -5.63 4.09
C PRO A 64 29.07 -4.54 4.15
N ASP A 65 28.63 -4.02 3.00
CA ASP A 65 27.57 -3.02 2.95
C ASP A 65 26.19 -3.62 3.25
N TRP A 66 25.89 -4.85 2.78
CA TRP A 66 24.67 -5.57 3.18
C TRP A 66 24.67 -5.90 4.66
N GLN A 67 25.82 -6.28 5.22
CA GLN A 67 25.93 -6.55 6.65
C GLN A 67 25.73 -5.29 7.53
N ARG A 68 25.87 -4.08 6.95
CA ARG A 68 25.63 -2.80 7.63
C ARG A 68 24.22 -2.26 7.42
N ALA A 69 23.60 -2.56 6.27
CA ALA A 69 22.26 -2.11 5.95
C ALA A 69 21.24 -2.63 7.00
N PRO A 70 20.39 -1.78 7.59
CA PRO A 70 19.39 -2.26 8.54
C PRO A 70 18.42 -3.21 7.85
N HIS A 71 17.93 -4.23 8.54
CA HIS A 71 16.78 -4.99 8.04
C HIS A 71 15.50 -4.19 8.25
N THR A 72 14.55 -4.31 7.34
CA THR A 72 13.17 -3.93 7.61
C THR A 72 12.63 -4.75 8.79
N GLU A 73 11.54 -4.30 9.40
CA GLU A 73 10.73 -5.20 10.22
C GLU A 73 10.27 -6.41 9.40
N PRO A 74 10.03 -7.57 10.05
CA PRO A 74 9.43 -8.72 9.37
C PRO A 74 8.11 -8.35 8.71
N PHE A 75 7.87 -8.95 7.54
CA PHE A 75 6.65 -8.74 6.80
C PHE A 75 5.45 -9.23 7.60
N GLU A 76 4.29 -8.63 7.33
CA GLU A 76 3.03 -8.99 7.95
C GLU A 76 1.91 -9.08 6.92
N ASP A 77 0.73 -9.56 7.31
CA ASP A 77 -0.42 -9.57 6.42
C ASP A 77 -0.72 -8.17 5.87
N ILE A 78 -1.07 -8.08 4.59
CA ILE A 78 -1.33 -6.81 3.88
C ILE A 78 -2.40 -5.92 4.53
N GLU A 79 -3.39 -6.52 5.19
CA GLU A 79 -4.41 -5.77 5.93
C GLU A 79 -3.90 -5.31 7.31
N GLY A 80 -2.78 -5.87 7.79
CA GLY A 80 -2.14 -5.54 9.06
C GLY A 80 -3.01 -5.85 10.29
N GLY A 81 -2.77 -5.10 11.37
CA GLY A 81 -3.57 -5.18 12.59
C GLY A 81 -3.54 -6.56 13.26
N ASN A 82 -4.72 -7.15 13.49
CA ASN A 82 -4.88 -8.41 14.22
C ASN A 82 -4.91 -9.65 13.31
N LYS A 83 -4.52 -9.51 12.04
CA LYS A 83 -4.43 -10.64 11.11
C LYS A 83 -3.33 -11.62 11.53
N PRO A 84 -3.44 -12.90 11.17
CA PRO A 84 -2.38 -13.87 11.43
C PRO A 84 -1.05 -13.39 10.87
N LYS A 85 0.02 -13.58 11.63
CA LYS A 85 1.36 -13.30 11.12
C LYS A 85 1.73 -14.31 10.02
N PRO A 86 2.51 -13.89 9.01
CA PRO A 86 3.07 -14.78 8.00
C PRO A 86 3.68 -16.06 8.58
N LYS A 87 3.45 -17.18 7.90
CA LYS A 87 3.97 -18.48 8.34
C LYS A 87 5.48 -18.55 8.25
N PHE A 88 6.07 -17.87 7.27
CA PHE A 88 7.52 -17.86 7.03
C PHE A 88 8.04 -16.43 7.08
N ALA A 89 9.20 -16.24 7.69
CA ALA A 89 9.77 -14.91 7.84
C ALA A 89 10.20 -14.33 6.47
N THR A 90 10.04 -13.01 6.32
CA THR A 90 10.58 -12.26 5.18
C THR A 90 11.01 -10.89 5.67
N THR A 91 12.22 -10.47 5.28
CA THR A 91 12.77 -9.13 5.55
C THR A 91 13.46 -8.61 4.29
N ALA A 92 13.58 -7.30 4.18
CA ALA A 92 14.32 -6.64 3.12
C ALA A 92 15.41 -5.72 3.69
N GLN A 93 16.35 -5.34 2.83
CA GLN A 93 17.39 -4.34 3.09
C GLN A 93 17.51 -3.48 1.84
N MET A 94 17.88 -2.22 2.01
CA MET A 94 18.07 -1.29 0.90
C MET A 94 19.39 -0.54 1.07
N LEU A 95 20.04 -0.31 -0.06
CA LEU A 95 21.23 0.54 -0.19
C LEU A 95 21.05 1.49 -1.37
N TRP A 96 21.87 2.53 -1.44
CA TRP A 96 21.86 3.42 -2.60
C TRP A 96 23.26 3.93 -2.96
N ASP A 97 23.39 4.39 -4.21
CA ASP A 97 24.38 5.36 -4.63
C ASP A 97 23.77 6.30 -5.68
N ALA A 98 24.59 7.14 -6.33
CA ALA A 98 24.09 8.07 -7.32
C ALA A 98 23.43 7.41 -8.54
N ASP A 99 23.84 6.18 -8.88
CA ASP A 99 23.47 5.48 -10.11
C ASP A 99 22.40 4.39 -9.88
N TYR A 100 22.36 3.78 -8.69
CA TYR A 100 21.53 2.64 -8.37
C TYR A 100 20.83 2.76 -7.00
N PHE A 101 19.57 2.34 -6.99
CA PHE A 101 18.85 1.93 -5.79
C PHE A 101 18.95 0.41 -5.68
N TYR A 102 19.44 -0.09 -4.56
CA TYR A 102 19.67 -1.51 -4.33
C TYR A 102 18.62 -2.07 -3.39
N VAL A 103 18.13 -3.24 -3.71
CA VAL A 103 17.16 -3.98 -2.90
C VAL A 103 17.69 -5.38 -2.67
N ALA A 104 17.66 -5.83 -1.42
CA ALA A 104 17.88 -7.22 -1.06
C ALA A 104 16.71 -7.73 -0.23
N ALA A 105 16.38 -9.02 -0.37
CA ALA A 105 15.39 -9.68 0.46
C ALA A 105 15.86 -11.06 0.89
N THR A 106 15.47 -11.46 2.10
CA THR A 106 15.66 -12.81 2.62
C THR A 106 14.31 -13.41 2.94
N LEU A 107 13.97 -14.52 2.28
CA LEU A 107 12.69 -15.21 2.37
C LEU A 107 12.93 -16.61 2.94
N GLU A 108 12.41 -16.88 4.14
CA GLU A 108 12.31 -18.25 4.66
C GLU A 108 11.29 -19.01 3.79
N GLU A 109 11.68 -20.17 3.28
CA GLU A 109 10.82 -21.03 2.46
C GLU A 109 11.35 -22.46 2.54
N PRO A 110 10.64 -23.38 3.24
CA PRO A 110 11.05 -24.78 3.31
C PRO A 110 10.81 -25.57 2.02
N ASP A 111 9.96 -25.06 1.11
CA ASP A 111 9.64 -25.69 -0.17
C ASP A 111 9.87 -24.69 -1.32
N VAL A 112 11.12 -24.51 -1.77
CA VAL A 112 11.44 -23.46 -2.76
C VAL A 112 10.97 -23.87 -4.16
N VAL A 113 9.95 -23.19 -4.65
CA VAL A 113 9.33 -23.44 -5.95
C VAL A 113 9.43 -22.21 -6.85
N GLY A 114 9.79 -22.45 -8.10
CA GLY A 114 9.67 -21.46 -9.17
C GLY A 114 9.62 -22.21 -10.48
N ARG A 115 8.57 -22.03 -11.27
CA ARG A 115 8.35 -22.75 -12.54
C ARG A 115 8.29 -21.81 -13.72
N LEU A 116 7.90 -20.56 -13.51
CA LEU A 116 7.87 -19.54 -14.55
C LEU A 116 9.31 -19.15 -14.91
N GLN A 117 9.58 -19.01 -16.22
CA GLN A 117 10.92 -18.77 -16.78
C GLN A 117 10.96 -17.61 -17.78
N MET A 118 9.80 -17.18 -18.26
CA MET A 118 9.69 -16.17 -19.29
C MET A 118 9.63 -14.80 -18.61
N ARG A 119 10.58 -13.92 -18.94
CA ARG A 119 10.54 -12.51 -18.56
C ARG A 119 9.20 -11.89 -18.98
N ASP A 120 8.67 -11.03 -18.13
CA ASP A 120 7.39 -10.31 -18.30
C ASP A 120 6.16 -11.23 -18.44
N THR A 121 6.24 -12.42 -17.83
CA THR A 121 5.05 -13.21 -17.54
C THR A 121 4.47 -12.79 -16.19
N ILE A 122 3.17 -12.99 -15.99
CA ILE A 122 2.49 -12.68 -14.73
C ILE A 122 3.00 -13.63 -13.63
N ILE A 123 3.80 -13.15 -12.68
CA ILE A 123 4.59 -14.00 -11.77
C ILE A 123 3.80 -14.40 -10.52
N TRP A 124 2.95 -13.52 -9.98
CA TRP A 124 2.14 -13.76 -8.76
C TRP A 124 1.26 -15.03 -8.78
N LYS A 125 1.14 -15.70 -9.93
CA LYS A 125 0.53 -17.04 -10.07
C LYS A 125 1.36 -18.17 -9.42
N GLU A 126 2.55 -17.87 -8.93
CA GLU A 126 3.34 -18.69 -8.02
C GLU A 126 3.98 -17.82 -6.93
N ASN A 127 4.82 -18.41 -6.06
CA ASN A 127 5.50 -17.63 -5.02
C ASN A 127 6.52 -16.68 -5.65
N ASP A 128 6.49 -15.42 -5.23
CA ASP A 128 7.41 -14.40 -5.68
C ASP A 128 7.70 -13.35 -4.60
N PHE A 129 8.60 -12.44 -4.95
CA PHE A 129 8.91 -11.24 -4.20
C PHE A 129 8.71 -10.04 -5.11
N GLU A 130 8.00 -9.04 -4.59
CA GLU A 130 7.59 -7.86 -5.34
C GLU A 130 8.19 -6.60 -4.72
N VAL A 131 8.61 -5.67 -5.58
CA VAL A 131 9.15 -4.36 -5.22
C VAL A 131 8.31 -3.27 -5.86
N PHE A 132 7.82 -2.34 -5.04
CA PHE A 132 7.02 -1.21 -5.46
C PHE A 132 7.75 0.09 -5.16
N ILE A 133 7.87 0.99 -6.16
CA ILE A 133 8.65 2.23 -6.02
C ILE A 133 7.90 3.39 -6.66
N ASP A 134 7.58 4.39 -5.84
CA ASP A 134 7.12 5.72 -6.24
C ASP A 134 8.25 6.73 -5.90
N PRO A 135 9.05 7.16 -6.92
CA PRO A 135 10.25 7.97 -6.71
C PRO A 135 10.03 9.44 -6.39
N ASP A 136 8.86 10.03 -6.65
CA ASP A 136 8.56 11.41 -6.24
C ASP A 136 7.55 11.49 -5.09
N GLY A 137 6.94 10.35 -4.74
CA GLY A 137 6.18 10.14 -3.53
C GLY A 137 4.78 10.75 -3.57
N ASP A 138 4.28 11.13 -4.75
CA ASP A 138 2.99 11.79 -4.93
C ASP A 138 1.79 10.81 -4.89
N GLY A 139 2.07 9.50 -4.95
CA GLY A 139 1.08 8.43 -4.91
C GLY A 139 0.30 8.23 -6.20
N ILE A 140 0.82 8.74 -7.33
CA ILE A 140 0.21 8.65 -8.65
C ILE A 140 0.93 7.58 -9.46
N ASP A 141 1.96 7.89 -10.24
CA ASP A 141 2.65 6.89 -11.05
C ASP A 141 3.83 6.25 -10.32
N TYR A 142 4.02 4.95 -10.55
CA TYR A 142 5.00 4.15 -9.82
C TYR A 142 5.41 2.91 -10.60
N TYR A 143 6.44 2.22 -10.11
CA TYR A 143 6.98 1.02 -10.71
C TYR A 143 6.71 -0.20 -9.85
N GLU A 144 6.65 -1.34 -10.52
CA GLU A 144 6.48 -2.66 -9.94
C GLU A 144 7.49 -3.61 -10.57
N PHE A 145 8.12 -4.41 -9.72
CA PHE A 145 9.04 -5.47 -10.12
C PHE A 145 8.62 -6.74 -9.39
N GLU A 146 8.42 -7.84 -10.10
CA GLU A 146 8.17 -9.16 -9.51
C GLU A 146 9.33 -10.09 -9.86
N VAL A 147 9.79 -10.89 -8.89
CA VAL A 147 10.81 -11.92 -9.12
C VAL A 147 10.49 -13.21 -8.38
N ASN A 148 10.57 -14.34 -9.07
CA ASN A 148 10.41 -15.65 -8.43
C ASN A 148 11.76 -16.27 -8.02
N ALA A 149 11.72 -17.41 -7.32
CA ALA A 149 12.91 -18.16 -6.90
C ALA A 149 13.81 -18.67 -8.04
N ARG A 150 13.37 -18.56 -9.31
CA ARG A 150 14.15 -18.87 -10.51
C ARG A 150 14.91 -17.67 -11.08
N ASN A 151 14.80 -16.49 -10.46
CA ASN A 151 15.27 -15.23 -11.01
C ASN A 151 14.55 -14.82 -12.31
N THR A 152 13.31 -15.28 -12.52
CA THR A 152 12.45 -14.77 -13.59
C THR A 152 11.91 -13.43 -13.15
N MET A 153 12.11 -12.39 -13.96
CA MET A 153 11.78 -11.01 -13.62
C MET A 153 10.63 -10.51 -14.49
N MET A 154 9.71 -9.77 -13.89
CA MET A 154 8.75 -8.91 -14.57
C MET A 154 8.96 -7.49 -14.06
N ASP A 155 8.91 -6.51 -14.95
CA ASP A 155 8.82 -5.12 -14.55
C ASP A 155 7.73 -4.37 -15.33
N LEU A 156 7.10 -3.41 -14.67
CA LEU A 156 6.07 -2.58 -15.30
C LEU A 156 6.00 -1.19 -14.65
N MET A 157 5.37 -0.27 -15.36
CA MET A 157 5.00 1.05 -14.83
C MET A 157 3.49 1.15 -14.68
N MET A 158 3.04 1.62 -13.52
CA MET A 158 1.65 1.99 -13.27
C MET A 158 1.46 3.47 -13.55
N THR A 159 0.40 3.80 -14.28
CA THR A 159 0.07 5.20 -14.61
C THR A 159 -0.63 5.94 -13.48
N HIS A 160 -1.29 5.21 -12.59
CA HIS A 160 -1.93 5.62 -11.33
C HIS A 160 -2.53 4.40 -10.62
N PRO A 161 -2.95 4.49 -9.35
CA PRO A 161 -3.60 3.38 -8.64
C PRO A 161 -4.89 2.87 -9.29
N TYR A 162 -5.15 1.56 -9.19
CA TYR A 162 -6.41 0.95 -9.69
C TYR A 162 -7.66 1.56 -9.06
N ARG A 163 -7.60 1.91 -7.76
CA ARG A 163 -8.68 2.64 -7.03
C ARG A 163 -9.06 3.98 -7.66
N SER A 164 -8.24 4.48 -8.58
CA SER A 164 -8.41 5.75 -9.30
C SER A 164 -8.56 5.56 -10.81
N GLY A 165 -8.81 4.33 -11.29
CA GLY A 165 -9.00 4.04 -12.72
C GLY A 165 -7.70 3.76 -13.48
N GLY A 166 -6.61 3.51 -12.75
CA GLY A 166 -5.28 3.28 -13.29
C GLY A 166 -5.15 2.00 -14.11
N SER A 167 -4.09 1.97 -14.89
CA SER A 167 -3.65 0.80 -15.65
C SER A 167 -2.12 0.74 -15.69
N PHE A 168 -1.59 -0.41 -16.08
CA PHE A 168 -0.16 -0.69 -16.18
C PHE A 168 0.33 -0.68 -17.63
N ILE A 169 1.62 -0.41 -17.79
CA ILE A 169 2.34 -0.40 -19.06
C ILE A 169 3.35 -1.56 -19.01
N MET A 170 2.91 -2.77 -19.38
CA MET A 170 3.81 -3.95 -19.47
C MET A 170 5.03 -3.75 -20.37
N PRO A 171 4.96 -3.02 -21.49
CA PRO A 171 6.15 -2.84 -22.33
C PRO A 171 7.21 -1.90 -21.75
N TRP A 172 6.97 -1.29 -20.59
CA TRP A 172 8.00 -0.53 -19.90
C TRP A 172 9.07 -1.51 -19.40
N ASP A 173 10.33 -1.23 -19.72
CA ASP A 173 11.48 -2.07 -19.37
C ASP A 173 12.47 -1.23 -18.56
N CYS A 174 12.88 -1.72 -17.40
CA CYS A 174 13.84 -1.03 -16.54
C CYS A 174 15.26 -1.18 -17.09
N SER A 175 15.61 -0.34 -18.07
CA SER A 175 16.88 -0.42 -18.78
C SER A 175 18.08 -0.32 -17.83
N GLY A 176 18.88 -1.40 -17.78
CA GLY A 176 20.07 -1.51 -16.93
C GLY A 176 19.84 -2.19 -15.58
N LEU A 177 18.62 -2.68 -15.32
CA LEU A 177 18.31 -3.51 -14.16
C LEU A 177 19.25 -4.73 -14.10
N ARG A 178 19.83 -4.96 -12.92
CA ARG A 178 20.58 -6.18 -12.60
C ARG A 178 19.87 -6.87 -11.45
N HIS A 179 19.67 -8.17 -11.55
CA HIS A 179 18.98 -8.94 -10.52
C HIS A 179 19.51 -10.37 -10.46
N ALA A 180 19.56 -10.91 -9.25
CA ALA A 180 19.97 -12.28 -8.98
C ALA A 180 19.17 -12.87 -7.82
N VAL A 181 19.08 -14.20 -7.82
CA VAL A 181 18.48 -14.98 -6.73
C VAL A 181 19.45 -16.07 -6.32
N HIS A 182 19.60 -16.26 -5.02
CA HIS A 182 20.31 -17.40 -4.45
C HIS A 182 19.35 -18.28 -3.66
N VAL A 183 19.30 -19.58 -3.98
CA VAL A 183 18.51 -20.57 -3.24
C VAL A 183 19.40 -21.27 -2.22
N GLU A 184 19.02 -21.22 -0.95
CA GLU A 184 19.63 -21.98 0.13
C GLU A 184 18.91 -23.33 0.30
N GLY A 185 19.12 -24.21 -0.67
CA GLY A 185 18.37 -25.47 -0.77
C GLY A 185 18.40 -26.05 -2.19
N THR A 186 17.34 -26.73 -2.60
CA THR A 186 17.17 -27.24 -3.95
C THR A 186 15.83 -26.80 -4.57
N LEU A 187 15.93 -26.00 -5.63
CA LEU A 187 14.78 -25.49 -6.36
C LEU A 187 13.93 -26.62 -6.97
N ASN A 188 12.61 -26.58 -6.71
CA ASN A 188 11.59 -27.51 -7.23
C ASN A 188 11.77 -28.98 -6.80
N CYS A 189 12.40 -29.23 -5.65
CA CYS A 189 12.51 -30.56 -5.07
C CYS A 189 11.56 -30.69 -3.88
N PHE A 190 10.61 -31.62 -3.95
CA PHE A 190 9.60 -31.83 -2.88
C PHE A 190 9.99 -32.95 -1.91
N SER A 191 11.21 -33.46 -2.00
CA SER A 191 11.69 -34.59 -1.19
C SER A 191 12.66 -34.20 -0.08
N ASP A 192 13.08 -32.94 -0.03
CA ASP A 192 13.95 -32.36 0.99
C ASP A 192 13.27 -31.17 1.68
N THR A 193 14.06 -30.37 2.40
CA THR A 193 13.59 -29.18 3.10
C THR A 193 14.66 -28.12 2.95
N ASP A 194 14.25 -26.98 2.39
CA ASP A 194 15.12 -25.85 2.13
C ASP A 194 15.17 -24.89 3.32
N ARG A 195 16.12 -23.95 3.29
CA ARG A 195 16.13 -22.83 4.25
C ARG A 195 15.37 -21.63 3.71
N GLY A 196 15.42 -21.42 2.40
CA GLY A 196 14.81 -20.27 1.75
C GLY A 196 15.61 -19.79 0.56
N TRP A 197 15.41 -18.53 0.22
CA TRP A 197 16.08 -17.88 -0.90
C TRP A 197 16.22 -16.38 -0.66
N THR A 198 17.17 -15.80 -1.36
CA THR A 198 17.46 -14.37 -1.32
C THR A 198 17.29 -13.76 -2.69
N VAL A 199 16.86 -12.50 -2.70
CA VAL A 199 16.75 -11.65 -3.88
C VAL A 199 17.78 -10.54 -3.73
N GLU A 200 18.41 -10.17 -4.83
CA GLU A 200 19.31 -9.01 -4.89
C GLU A 200 19.10 -8.26 -6.21
N MET A 201 18.90 -6.95 -6.14
CA MET A 201 18.67 -6.08 -7.29
C MET A 201 19.52 -4.81 -7.21
N ALA A 202 20.04 -4.38 -8.36
CA ALA A 202 20.52 -3.02 -8.58
C ALA A 202 19.65 -2.35 -9.64
N ILE A 203 18.80 -1.43 -9.20
CA ILE A 203 17.80 -0.74 -10.01
C ILE A 203 18.34 0.63 -10.43
N PRO A 204 18.55 0.90 -11.73
CA PRO A 204 19.12 2.18 -12.18
C PRO A 204 18.24 3.36 -11.81
N VAL A 205 18.78 4.29 -11.03
CA VAL A 205 18.11 5.55 -10.64
C VAL A 205 17.62 6.32 -11.85
N ARG A 206 18.43 6.36 -12.91
CA ARG A 206 18.08 7.04 -14.15
C ARG A 206 16.82 6.45 -14.81
N ALA A 207 16.60 5.14 -14.72
CA ALA A 207 15.41 4.50 -15.27
C ALA A 207 14.16 4.90 -14.46
N LEU A 208 14.28 4.93 -13.13
CA LEU A 208 13.22 5.32 -12.21
C LEU A 208 12.88 6.82 -12.31
N ARG A 209 13.84 7.67 -12.64
CA ARG A 209 13.66 9.13 -12.62
C ARG A 209 13.18 9.74 -13.94
N LYS A 210 13.44 9.06 -15.05
CA LYS A 210 13.25 9.62 -16.40
C LYS A 210 11.80 10.06 -16.65
N ASN A 211 10.82 9.32 -16.15
CA ASN A 211 9.40 9.64 -16.37
C ASN A 211 8.91 10.82 -15.52
N PHE A 212 9.65 11.17 -14.47
CA PHE A 212 9.35 12.24 -13.51
C PHE A 212 10.14 13.53 -13.80
N GLY A 213 10.80 13.63 -14.96
CA GLY A 213 11.54 14.82 -15.37
C GLY A 213 12.89 15.04 -14.68
N TYR A 214 13.31 14.10 -13.82
CA TYR A 214 14.62 14.14 -13.18
C TYR A 214 15.68 13.46 -14.05
N THR A 215 16.82 14.13 -14.23
CA THR A 215 17.95 13.62 -15.04
C THR A 215 19.22 13.37 -14.24
N GLN A 216 19.22 13.78 -12.97
CA GLN A 216 20.35 13.64 -12.06
C GLN A 216 20.25 12.33 -11.28
N GLY A 217 21.40 11.81 -10.85
CA GLY A 217 21.48 10.68 -9.92
C GLY A 217 20.90 10.99 -8.54
N LEU A 218 20.74 9.97 -7.70
CA LEU A 218 20.29 10.13 -6.32
C LEU A 218 21.31 10.99 -5.55
N THR A 219 20.82 11.83 -4.66
CA THR A 219 21.63 12.68 -3.79
C THR A 219 21.18 12.54 -2.34
N GLU A 220 22.15 12.67 -1.43
CA GLU A 220 21.92 12.53 -0.01
C GLU A 220 20.96 13.61 0.49
N GLY A 221 19.97 13.21 1.29
CA GLY A 221 19.00 14.14 1.90
C GLY A 221 18.06 14.85 0.92
N GLU A 222 17.90 14.37 -0.32
CA GLU A 222 17.03 15.01 -1.32
C GLU A 222 15.52 14.80 -1.10
N GLY A 223 15.16 14.04 -0.06
CA GLY A 223 13.78 13.73 0.30
C GLY A 223 13.57 12.24 0.57
N HIS A 224 12.36 11.77 0.29
CA HIS A 224 11.97 10.39 0.50
C HIS A 224 11.31 9.82 -0.76
N TRP A 225 11.56 8.54 -1.02
CA TRP A 225 10.73 7.74 -1.92
C TRP A 225 9.64 7.02 -1.14
N ARG A 226 8.57 6.64 -1.83
CA ARG A 226 7.56 5.70 -1.29
C ARG A 226 7.87 4.32 -1.84
N VAL A 227 8.15 3.38 -0.94
CA VAL A 227 8.58 2.02 -1.29
C VAL A 227 7.81 1.00 -0.48
N ASN A 228 7.42 -0.09 -1.11
CA ASN A 228 6.92 -1.25 -0.38
C ASN A 228 7.41 -2.54 -1.01
N PHE A 229 7.27 -3.61 -0.25
CA PHE A 229 7.59 -4.96 -0.69
C PHE A 229 6.41 -5.86 -0.40
N SER A 230 6.19 -6.83 -1.28
CA SER A 230 5.24 -7.92 -1.08
C SER A 230 5.94 -9.25 -1.30
N ARG A 231 5.45 -10.27 -0.61
CA ARG A 231 5.66 -11.67 -0.95
C ARG A 231 4.28 -12.23 -1.23
N VAL A 232 4.05 -12.63 -2.48
CA VAL A 232 2.89 -13.48 -2.78
C VAL A 232 3.24 -14.90 -2.39
N GLN A 233 2.42 -15.48 -1.52
CA GLN A 233 2.61 -16.83 -1.02
C GLN A 233 1.38 -17.70 -1.29
N TRP A 234 1.63 -18.82 -1.95
CA TRP A 234 0.69 -19.92 -2.11
C TRP A 234 1.12 -21.09 -1.23
N LEU A 235 0.57 -21.20 -0.01
CA LEU A 235 0.92 -22.28 0.92
C LEU A 235 0.53 -23.69 0.42
N ARG A 236 -0.35 -23.78 -0.58
CA ARG A 236 -0.73 -25.01 -1.27
C ARG A 236 -1.33 -24.69 -2.64
N ALA A 237 -1.19 -25.62 -3.58
CA ALA A 237 -1.82 -25.50 -4.91
C ALA A 237 -3.34 -25.33 -4.79
N GLY A 238 -3.88 -24.30 -5.45
CA GLY A 238 -5.30 -23.95 -5.40
C GLY A 238 -5.81 -23.42 -4.06
N GLY A 239 -4.91 -23.10 -3.13
CA GLY A 239 -5.23 -22.35 -1.91
C GLY A 239 -5.52 -20.86 -2.20
N PRO A 240 -5.83 -20.06 -1.17
CA PRO A 240 -5.84 -18.61 -1.33
C PRO A 240 -4.42 -18.09 -1.55
N GLU A 241 -4.32 -17.00 -2.29
CA GLU A 241 -3.15 -16.13 -2.33
C GLU A 241 -3.01 -15.42 -0.97
N GLU A 242 -1.82 -15.46 -0.38
CA GLU A 242 -1.49 -14.63 0.78
C GLU A 242 -0.51 -13.54 0.36
N ASN A 243 -0.78 -12.31 0.78
CA ASN A 243 0.07 -11.15 0.51
C ASN A 243 0.71 -10.72 1.82
N TRP A 244 2.01 -10.93 1.94
CA TRP A 244 2.78 -10.52 3.10
C TRP A 244 3.66 -9.34 2.74
N VAL A 245 3.53 -8.23 3.43
CA VAL A 245 4.12 -6.96 3.02
C VAL A 245 4.95 -6.33 4.12
N TRP A 246 5.89 -5.47 3.73
CA TRP A 246 6.64 -4.69 4.72
C TRP A 246 5.74 -3.66 5.40
N SER A 247 5.11 -2.75 4.65
CA SER A 247 4.18 -1.73 5.18
C SER A 247 2.73 -2.09 4.81
N PRO A 248 1.86 -2.46 5.77
CA PRO A 248 0.48 -2.80 5.49
C PRO A 248 -0.30 -1.65 4.85
N THR A 249 -1.18 -1.99 3.90
CA THR A 249 -2.07 -1.02 3.25
C THR A 249 -3.44 -0.97 3.91
N GLY A 250 -3.78 -1.97 4.73
CA GLY A 250 -5.04 -2.04 5.47
C GLY A 250 -6.21 -2.66 4.70
N ARG A 251 -5.97 -3.10 3.46
CA ARG A 251 -6.86 -3.83 2.56
C ARG A 251 -6.03 -4.81 1.72
N ILE A 252 -6.64 -5.83 1.13
CA ILE A 252 -5.98 -6.71 0.15
C ILE A 252 -5.85 -5.95 -1.18
N ASP A 253 -4.95 -4.97 -1.19
CA ASP A 253 -4.62 -4.09 -2.32
C ASP A 253 -3.24 -3.46 -2.05
N ILE A 254 -2.20 -3.91 -2.74
CA ILE A 254 -0.85 -3.37 -2.60
C ILE A 254 -0.68 -2.05 -3.36
N HIS A 255 -1.54 -1.77 -4.35
CA HIS A 255 -1.49 -0.59 -5.21
C HIS A 255 -2.10 0.64 -4.54
N MET A 256 -1.67 0.89 -3.30
CA MET A 256 -2.03 2.01 -2.45
C MET A 256 -0.74 2.75 -2.03
N PRO A 257 -0.06 3.46 -2.96
CA PRO A 257 1.24 4.08 -2.69
C PRO A 257 1.23 5.09 -1.54
N GLU A 258 0.07 5.67 -1.24
CA GLU A 258 -0.12 6.52 -0.07
C GLU A 258 0.11 5.80 1.28
N ARG A 259 0.19 4.45 1.28
CA ARG A 259 0.43 3.58 2.46
C ARG A 259 1.79 2.90 2.46
N TRP A 260 2.58 3.09 1.42
CA TRP A 260 3.92 2.51 1.34
C TRP A 260 4.90 3.18 2.29
N ALA A 261 5.97 2.51 2.66
CA ALA A 261 6.94 3.08 3.58
C ALA A 261 7.67 4.30 2.98
N TYR A 262 8.23 5.14 3.84
CA TYR A 262 9.10 6.24 3.44
C TYR A 262 10.56 5.79 3.50
N VAL A 263 11.28 5.93 2.39
CA VAL A 263 12.71 5.60 2.31
C VAL A 263 13.52 6.87 2.14
N SER A 264 14.39 7.17 3.11
CA SER A 264 15.30 8.33 3.05
C SER A 264 16.70 7.91 2.60
N PHE A 265 17.39 8.75 1.84
CA PHE A 265 18.71 8.46 1.29
C PHE A 265 19.80 9.13 2.12
N GLU A 266 20.38 8.35 3.03
CA GLU A 266 21.30 8.85 4.05
C GLU A 266 22.71 8.29 3.85
N ARG A 267 23.70 9.02 4.37
CA ARG A 267 25.07 8.52 4.48
C ARG A 267 25.28 7.67 5.72
N ASP A 268 24.67 8.06 6.82
CA ASP A 268 24.76 7.40 8.12
C ASP A 268 23.34 7.17 8.68
N LEU A 269 23.21 6.30 9.68
CA LEU A 269 21.93 6.04 10.35
C LEU A 269 21.56 7.21 11.29
N ASP A 270 21.16 8.34 10.72
CA ASP A 270 20.49 9.41 11.47
C ASP A 270 18.96 9.20 11.44
N ASP A 271 18.28 9.74 12.46
CA ASP A 271 16.86 9.52 12.74
C ASP A 271 16.00 9.80 11.49
N CYS A 272 15.49 8.73 10.89
CA CYS A 272 14.58 8.78 9.76
C CYS A 272 13.26 9.45 10.19
N THR A 273 13.02 10.70 9.77
CA THR A 273 11.80 11.45 10.14
C THR A 273 10.59 11.17 9.24
N GLY A 274 10.71 10.21 8.31
CA GLY A 274 9.63 9.82 7.39
C GLY A 274 8.40 9.23 8.11
N GLY A 275 7.28 9.14 7.39
CA GLY A 275 6.09 8.43 7.88
C GLY A 275 5.23 9.18 8.90
N ILE A 276 5.52 10.43 9.23
CA ILE A 276 4.62 11.23 10.08
C ILE A 276 3.48 11.76 9.19
N ILE A 277 2.27 11.23 9.40
CA ILE A 277 1.05 11.72 8.75
C ILE A 277 0.38 12.70 9.72
N SER A 278 0.08 13.92 9.25
CA SER A 278 -0.63 14.91 10.06
C SER A 278 -2.09 14.47 10.31
N PRO A 279 -2.76 14.96 11.37
CA PRO A 279 -4.19 14.76 11.55
C PRO A 279 -5.01 15.18 10.32
N ASP A 280 -4.59 16.25 9.65
CA ASP A 280 -5.23 16.80 8.46
C ASP A 280 -5.13 15.85 7.26
N ASP A 281 -3.95 15.27 7.05
CA ASP A 281 -3.72 14.26 6.00
C ASP A 281 -4.55 13.00 6.28
N ASN A 282 -4.63 12.56 7.54
CA ASN A 282 -5.47 11.44 7.94
C ASN A 282 -6.95 11.70 7.64
N LEU A 283 -7.46 12.90 7.94
CA LEU A 283 -8.83 13.26 7.63
C LEU A 283 -9.08 13.36 6.12
N ALA A 284 -8.15 13.94 5.35
CA ALA A 284 -8.24 14.01 3.89
C ALA A 284 -8.34 12.61 3.27
N TRP A 285 -7.49 11.68 3.73
CA TRP A 285 -7.52 10.30 3.29
C TRP A 285 -8.77 9.54 3.75
N ALA A 286 -9.25 9.77 4.98
CA ALA A 286 -10.50 9.17 5.44
C ALA A 286 -11.68 9.61 4.57
N MET A 287 -11.74 10.90 4.23
CA MET A 287 -12.75 11.46 3.32
C MET A 287 -12.59 10.92 1.89
N PHE A 288 -11.36 10.73 1.40
CA PHE A 288 -11.09 10.09 0.12
C PHE A 288 -11.65 8.66 0.06
N TYR A 289 -11.39 7.84 1.07
CA TYR A 289 -11.92 6.48 1.12
C TYR A 289 -13.44 6.46 1.26
N ALA A 290 -14.01 7.40 2.02
CA ALA A 290 -15.45 7.61 2.08
C ALA A 290 -16.04 7.95 0.71
N GLN A 291 -15.37 8.80 -0.08
CA GLN A 291 -15.79 9.09 -1.46
C GLN A 291 -15.74 7.86 -2.36
N LYS A 292 -14.68 7.05 -2.28
CA LYS A 292 -14.55 5.81 -3.06
C LYS A 292 -15.63 4.79 -2.72
N ASP A 293 -15.87 4.56 -1.42
CA ASP A 293 -16.93 3.67 -0.96
C ASP A 293 -18.33 4.19 -1.37
N TYR A 294 -18.56 5.51 -1.27
CA TYR A 294 -19.82 6.13 -1.68
C TYR A 294 -20.05 5.96 -3.19
N HIS A 295 -19.01 6.20 -4.02
CA HIS A 295 -19.08 6.01 -5.46
C HIS A 295 -19.34 4.56 -5.85
N ALA A 296 -18.68 3.60 -5.18
CA ALA A 296 -18.93 2.18 -5.41
C ALA A 296 -20.40 1.79 -5.11
N ALA A 297 -21.01 2.38 -4.08
CA ALA A 297 -22.40 2.10 -3.71
C ALA A 297 -23.45 2.83 -4.56
N HIS A 298 -23.14 4.03 -5.09
CA HIS A 298 -24.14 4.91 -5.72
C HIS A 298 -23.86 5.23 -7.20
N GLY A 299 -22.71 4.83 -7.74
CA GLY A 299 -22.29 5.16 -9.11
C GLY A 299 -21.96 6.63 -9.34
N ARG A 300 -21.75 7.41 -8.27
CA ARG A 300 -21.38 8.83 -8.29
C ARG A 300 -20.71 9.23 -6.98
N PHE A 301 -19.86 10.25 -6.99
CA PHE A 301 -19.29 10.81 -5.75
C PHE A 301 -20.34 11.54 -4.90
N ALA A 302 -20.10 11.60 -3.60
CA ALA A 302 -20.90 12.35 -2.65
C ALA A 302 -20.73 13.85 -2.89
N ALA A 303 -21.83 14.57 -2.95
CA ALA A 303 -21.86 16.02 -3.20
C ALA A 303 -21.77 16.85 -1.91
N THR A 304 -21.99 16.24 -0.74
CA THR A 304 -21.97 16.94 0.55
C THR A 304 -21.18 16.19 1.60
N LEU A 305 -20.62 16.91 2.58
CA LEU A 305 -19.90 16.31 3.71
C LEU A 305 -20.81 15.41 4.57
N GLU A 306 -22.10 15.72 4.65
CA GLU A 306 -23.11 14.90 5.34
C GLU A 306 -23.28 13.53 4.66
N GLN A 307 -23.26 13.46 3.33
CA GLN A 307 -23.34 12.20 2.58
C GLN A 307 -22.11 11.30 2.82
N LEU A 308 -20.96 11.89 3.15
CA LEU A 308 -19.79 11.13 3.57
C LEU A 308 -19.89 10.64 5.01
N GLY A 309 -20.77 11.23 5.82
CA GLY A 309 -20.87 10.94 7.25
C GLY A 309 -19.82 11.64 8.09
N LEU A 310 -19.34 12.82 7.64
CA LEU A 310 -18.38 13.62 8.40
C LEU A 310 -19.00 14.10 9.73
N THR A 311 -18.29 13.87 10.83
CA THR A 311 -18.78 14.15 12.19
C THR A 311 -18.16 15.40 12.81
N ASP A 312 -18.73 15.90 13.92
CA ASP A 312 -18.12 16.98 14.69
C ASP A 312 -16.80 16.57 15.34
N ALA A 313 -16.64 15.28 15.68
CA ALA A 313 -15.38 14.73 16.16
C ALA A 313 -14.28 14.78 15.09
N ASP A 314 -14.61 14.51 13.82
CA ASP A 314 -13.68 14.69 12.71
C ASP A 314 -13.26 16.15 12.56
N ARG A 315 -14.22 17.09 12.64
CA ARG A 315 -13.95 18.54 12.56
C ARG A 315 -13.05 19.04 13.69
N ALA A 316 -13.22 18.49 14.89
CA ALA A 316 -12.45 18.88 16.07
C ALA A 316 -10.94 18.59 15.90
N THR A 317 -10.54 17.70 15.00
CA THR A 317 -9.12 17.39 14.72
C THR A 317 -8.35 18.58 14.13
N LEU A 318 -9.04 19.57 13.56
CA LEU A 318 -8.44 20.71 12.86
C LEU A 318 -8.14 21.92 13.77
N GLY A 319 -8.52 21.85 15.04
CA GLY A 319 -8.49 22.98 15.97
C GLY A 319 -9.60 24.01 15.73
N GLU A 320 -9.69 24.99 16.63
CA GLU A 320 -10.73 26.03 16.60
C GLU A 320 -10.58 26.97 15.38
N GLY A 321 -11.58 26.97 14.50
CA GLY A 321 -11.58 27.77 13.28
C GLY A 321 -11.06 27.03 12.04
N GLY A 322 -10.66 25.76 12.17
CA GLY A 322 -10.36 24.89 11.05
C GLY A 322 -11.55 24.71 10.09
N ARG A 323 -11.27 24.53 8.80
CA ARG A 323 -12.27 24.45 7.72
C ARG A 323 -12.06 23.23 6.85
N ILE A 324 -13.17 22.65 6.41
CA ILE A 324 -13.21 21.55 5.44
C ILE A 324 -14.10 22.02 4.29
N GLU A 325 -13.53 22.05 3.10
CA GLU A 325 -14.18 22.39 1.85
C GLU A 325 -14.14 21.15 0.94
N MET A 326 -15.23 20.91 0.21
CA MET A 326 -15.31 19.82 -0.75
C MET A 326 -16.15 20.26 -1.94
N GLU A 327 -15.59 20.11 -3.12
CA GLU A 327 -16.30 20.26 -4.39
C GLU A 327 -16.41 18.88 -5.04
N ALA A 328 -17.60 18.51 -5.50
CA ALA A 328 -17.80 17.22 -6.13
C ALA A 328 -18.89 17.27 -7.20
N VAL A 329 -18.62 16.56 -8.29
CA VAL A 329 -19.57 16.19 -9.35
C VAL A 329 -19.63 14.66 -9.45
N SER A 330 -20.43 14.11 -10.36
CA SER A 330 -20.59 12.65 -10.44
C SER A 330 -19.28 11.88 -10.67
N SER A 331 -18.32 12.48 -11.37
CA SER A 331 -17.07 11.83 -11.81
C SER A 331 -15.78 12.39 -11.21
N LYS A 332 -15.84 13.47 -10.40
CA LYS A 332 -14.66 14.10 -9.79
C LYS A 332 -14.99 14.71 -8.43
N PHE A 333 -13.98 14.83 -7.59
CA PHE A 333 -14.06 15.61 -6.37
C PHE A 333 -12.69 16.20 -6.00
N GLU A 334 -12.72 17.27 -5.23
CA GLU A 334 -11.56 17.83 -4.57
C GLU A 334 -11.92 18.11 -3.10
N ILE A 335 -11.01 17.74 -2.20
CA ILE A 335 -11.10 17.99 -0.77
C ILE A 335 -10.03 19.00 -0.42
N ARG A 336 -10.39 20.01 0.38
CA ARG A 336 -9.47 20.99 0.95
C ARG A 336 -9.67 21.07 2.46
N ILE A 337 -8.61 20.83 3.20
CA ILE A 337 -8.57 20.91 4.66
C ILE A 337 -7.64 22.07 5.05
N THR A 338 -8.20 23.03 5.76
CA THR A 338 -7.47 24.18 6.30
C THR A 338 -7.51 24.08 7.83
N PRO A 339 -6.48 23.51 8.47
CA PRO A 339 -6.41 23.47 9.93
C PRO A 339 -6.26 24.86 10.52
N THR A 340 -6.30 24.99 11.84
CA THR A 340 -6.01 26.23 12.56
C THR A 340 -4.53 26.60 12.40
N GLU A 341 -3.65 25.67 12.76
CA GLU A 341 -2.20 25.77 12.62
C GLU A 341 -1.68 24.83 11.54
N GLY A 342 -0.49 25.09 11.00
CA GLY A 342 0.07 24.28 9.92
C GLY A 342 -0.44 24.65 8.53
N ARG A 343 -0.30 23.70 7.61
CA ARG A 343 -0.44 23.86 6.15
C ARG A 343 -1.83 23.43 5.68
N ILE A 344 -2.25 23.94 4.53
CA ILE A 344 -3.50 23.51 3.87
C ILE A 344 -3.20 22.19 3.15
N THR A 345 -4.06 21.19 3.34
CA THR A 345 -4.01 19.92 2.61
C THR A 345 -5.08 19.91 1.54
N THR A 346 -4.73 19.60 0.29
CA THR A 346 -5.68 19.32 -0.79
C THR A 346 -5.53 17.89 -1.28
N LEU A 347 -6.63 17.25 -1.65
CA LEU A 347 -6.63 15.89 -2.16
C LEU A 347 -7.76 15.69 -3.19
N ASP A 348 -7.41 15.16 -4.37
CA ASP A 348 -8.32 15.01 -5.51
C ASP A 348 -8.87 13.58 -5.72
N GLU A 349 -9.67 13.36 -6.76
CA GLU A 349 -10.28 12.06 -7.04
C GLU A 349 -9.27 10.96 -7.39
N ARG A 350 -8.04 11.33 -7.75
CA ARG A 350 -6.95 10.41 -8.06
C ARG A 350 -6.19 10.01 -6.81
N GLY A 351 -6.31 10.80 -5.74
CA GLY A 351 -5.57 10.63 -4.49
C GLY A 351 -4.25 11.40 -4.51
N HIS A 352 -4.15 12.44 -5.34
CA HIS A 352 -3.00 13.34 -5.34
C HIS A 352 -3.13 14.27 -4.14
N LEU A 353 -2.33 14.01 -3.10
CA LEU A 353 -2.30 14.83 -1.89
C LEU A 353 -1.23 15.93 -2.03
N GLN A 354 -1.62 17.19 -1.80
CA GLN A 354 -0.72 18.32 -1.86
C GLN A 354 -0.81 19.17 -0.61
N HIS A 355 0.28 19.84 -0.29
CA HIS A 355 0.36 20.79 0.81
C HIS A 355 0.60 22.21 0.29
N ILE A 356 -0.17 23.16 0.79
CA ILE A 356 -0.04 24.58 0.46
C ILE A 356 0.28 25.35 1.75
N GLU A 357 1.40 26.08 1.73
CA GLU A 357 1.76 26.97 2.83
C GLU A 357 0.71 28.09 2.99
N LYS A 358 0.28 28.33 4.23
CA LYS A 358 -0.57 29.48 4.50
C LYS A 358 0.26 30.74 4.31
N SER A 359 -0.23 31.68 3.50
CA SER A 359 0.33 33.02 3.43
C SER A 359 0.45 33.60 4.84
N LYS A 360 1.65 33.98 5.26
CA LYS A 360 1.81 34.76 6.49
C LYS A 360 1.00 36.06 6.32
N PRO A 361 0.23 36.47 7.34
CA PRO A 361 -0.60 37.66 7.27
C PRO A 361 0.20 38.94 6.99
#